data_AF-A0A3N5SGV9-F1
#
_entry.id   AF-A0A3N5SGV9-F1
#
_cell.length_a   1.000
_cell.length_b   1.000
_cell.length_c   1.000
_cell.angle_alpha   90.00
_cell.angle_beta   90.00
_cell.angle_gamma   90.00
#
_symmetry.space_group_name_H-M   'P 1'
#
loop_
_entity.id
_entity.type
_entity.pdbx_description
1 polymer ?
#
loop_
_entity_poly.entity_id
_entity_poly.type
_entity_poly.pdbx_seq_one_letter_code
_entity_poly.pdbx_strand_id
1 'polypeptide(L)' 'NFSGVIEEVYPDKGRLRVKVEIFGRGTPVELDFLQVGKI' A
#
# COMPACT_ATOMS: atom_id res chain seq x y z
N ASN A 1 -9.78 -9.12 -2.51
CA ASN A 1 -9.80 -7.64 -2.59
C ASN A 1 -9.25 -7.16 -1.26
N PHE A 2 -8.03 -6.64 -1.24
CA PHE A 2 -7.34 -6.22 0.00
C PHE A 2 -7.45 -4.70 0.13
N SER A 3 -7.80 -4.23 1.32
CA SER A 3 -7.82 -2.80 1.64
C SER A 3 -6.69 -2.50 2.61
N GLY A 4 -6.07 -1.33 2.46
CA GLY A 4 -4.95 -0.92 3.30
C GLY A 4 -4.84 0.60 3.38
N VAL A 5 -4.02 1.07 4.31
CA VAL A 5 -3.77 2.49 4.54
C VAL A 5 -2.38 2.82 4.03
N ILE A 6 -2.25 3.91 3.27
CA ILE A 6 -0.94 4.40 2.82
C ILE A 6 -0.21 4.96 4.04
N GLU A 7 0.95 4.41 4.37
CA GLU A 7 1.83 4.93 5.44
C GLU A 7 2.81 5.95 4.87
N GLU A 8 3.42 5.66 3.72
CA GLU A 8 4.40 6.56 3.08
C GLU A 8 4.26 6.58 1.56
N VAL A 9 4.60 7.72 0.96
CA VAL A 9 4.59 7.95 -0.49
C VAL A 9 6.00 8.29 -0.93
N TYR A 10 6.48 7.61 -1.98
CA TYR A 10 7.77 7.89 -2.62
C TYR A 10 7.55 8.31 -4.08
N PRO A 11 7.21 9.58 -4.35
CA PRO A 11 6.87 10.05 -5.69
C PRO A 11 8.00 9.85 -6.68
N ASP A 12 9.24 10.15 -6.26
CA ASP A 12 10.44 10.07 -7.11
C ASP A 12 10.74 8.63 -7.58
N LYS A 13 10.30 7.63 -6.80
CA LYS A 13 10.48 6.21 -7.09
C LYS A 13 9.24 5.57 -7.71
N GLY A 14 8.13 6.28 -7.83
CA GLY A 14 6.88 5.71 -8.32
C GLY A 14 6.20 4.73 -7.36
N ARG A 15 6.53 4.77 -6.06
CA ARG A 15 6.17 3.73 -5.07
C ARG A 15 5.39 4.25 -3.87
N LEU A 16 4.64 3.33 -3.26
CA LEU A 16 3.86 3.52 -2.05
C LEU A 16 4.22 2.45 -1.02
N ARG A 17 4.34 2.84 0.24
CA ARG A 17 4.32 1.91 1.36
C ARG A 17 2.91 1.88 1.93
N VAL A 18 2.27 0.74 1.83
CA VAL A 18 0.89 0.53 2.28
C VAL A 18 0.89 -0.48 3.41
N LYS A 19 0.18 -0.19 4.49
CA LYS A 19 -0.11 -1.15 5.54
C LYS A 19 -1.41 -1.86 5.21
N VAL A 20 -1.32 -3.14 4.87
CA VAL A 20 -2.48 -3.98 4.57
C VAL A 20 -2.75 -4.86 5.78
N GLU A 21 -4.02 -4.96 6.15
CA GLU A 21 -4.42 -5.86 7.23
C GLU A 21 -4.68 -7.25 6.66
N ILE A 22 -3.81 -8.20 7.00
CA ILE A 22 -3.89 -9.59 6.55
C ILE A 22 -4.02 -10.47 7.80
N PHE A 23 -5.14 -11.19 7.92
CA PHE A 23 -5.45 -12.04 9.07
C PHE A 23 -5.35 -11.32 10.44
N GLY A 24 -5.81 -10.06 10.52
CA GLY A 24 -5.74 -9.25 11.75
C GLY A 24 -4.33 -8.80 12.13
N ARG A 25 -3.36 -8.94 11.22
CA ARG A 25 -2.00 -8.42 11.38
C ARG A 25 -1.72 -7.38 10.31
N GLY A 26 -1.42 -6.16 10.74
CA GLY A 26 -0.96 -5.10 9.84
C GLY A 26 0.42 -5.42 9.30
N THR A 27 0.50 -5.73 8.01
CA THR A 27 1.77 -6.02 7.34
C THR A 27 2.08 -4.90 6.34
N PRO A 28 3.27 -4.27 6.42
CA PRO A 28 3.68 -3.27 5.45
C PRO A 28 4.08 -3.95 4.14
N VAL A 29 3.60 -3.42 3.03
CA VAL A 29 3.94 -3.84 1.68
C VAL A 29 4.26 -2.62 0.82
N GLU A 30 5.26 -2.77 -0.05
CA GLU A 30 5.56 -1.77 -1.08
C GLU A 30 4.86 -2.12 -2.37
N LEU A 31 4.19 -1.13 -2.97
CA LEU A 31 3.44 -1.26 -4.21
C LEU A 31 3.79 -0.10 -5.14
N ASP A 32 3.77 -0.37 -6.45
CA ASP A 32 3.86 0.70 -7.45
C ASP A 32 2.51 1.43 -7.57
N PHE A 33 2.54 2.72 -7.93
CA PHE A 33 1.32 3.53 -8.08
C PHE A 33 0.26 2.89 -9.00
N LEU A 34 0.70 2.16 -10.03
CA LEU A 34 -0.17 1.51 -11.00
C LEU A 34 -0.93 0.30 -10.43
N GLN A 35 -0.45 -0.27 -9.33
CA GLN A 35 -1.05 -1.45 -8.70
C GLN A 35 -2.13 -1.09 -7.68
N VAL A 36 -2.32 0.20 -7.40
CA VAL A 36 -3.29 0.69 -6.43
C VAL A 36 -4.49 1.30 -7.17
N GLY A 37 -5.66 0.72 -6.94
CA GLY A 37 -6.94 1.30 -7.37
C GLY A 37 -7.55 2.14 -6.24
N LYS A 38 -8.06 3.32 -6.56
CA LYS A 38 -8.86 4.12 -5.61
C LYS A 38 -10.24 3.45 -5.48
N ILE A 39 -10.71 3.29 -4.24
CA ILE A 39 -12.06 2.77 -3.91
C ILE A 39 -13.06 3.91 -3.99
#